data_AF-A0AAV7H5D6-F1
#
_entry.id   AF-A0AAV7H5D6-F1
#
_cell.length_a   1.000
_cell.length_b   1.000
_cell.length_c   1.000
_cell.angle_alpha   90.00
_cell.angle_beta   90.00
_cell.angle_gamma   90.00
#
_symmetry.space_group_name_H-M   'P 1'
#
loop_
_entity.id
_entity.type
_entity.pdbx_description
1 polymer ?
#
loop_
_entity_poly.entity_id
_entity_poly.type
_entity_poly.pdbx_seq_one_letter_code
_entity_poly.pdbx_strand_id
1 'polypeptide(L)'
;MITKTSPVNLLEMLLSHSNVTIARATFGKGSGQRKRFLLAMKKTLEYLSRFNVVDMFPSWSFVGEISGLRHGMEQVHKEMDGVLNEIIEEDEGKKLDGDDMNEDLVDVLLRIMRN
;
A
#
# COMPACT_ATOMS: atom_id res chain seq x y z
N MET A 1 -18.06 39.52 9.64
CA MET A 1 -16.85 38.68 9.44
C MET A 1 -17.10 37.78 8.25
N ILE A 2 -16.44 38.02 7.11
CA ILE A 2 -16.57 37.15 5.93
C ILE A 2 -15.40 36.17 6.02
N THR A 3 -15.68 34.90 6.31
CA THR A 3 -14.66 33.85 6.36
C THR A 3 -14.11 33.65 4.95
N LYS A 4 -12.80 33.75 4.81
CA LYS A 4 -12.08 33.56 3.54
C LYS A 4 -12.21 32.09 3.12
N THR A 5 -13.16 31.78 2.24
CA THR A 5 -13.38 30.43 1.72
C THR A 5 -12.28 30.12 0.70
N SER A 6 -11.22 29.43 1.14
CA SER A 6 -10.25 28.84 0.22
C SER A 6 -10.84 27.56 -0.37
N PRO A 7 -10.63 27.26 -1.68
CA PRO A 7 -10.94 25.95 -2.21
C PRO A 7 -10.23 24.87 -1.40
N VAL A 8 -10.98 23.84 -0.96
CA VAL A 8 -10.44 22.70 -0.21
C VAL A 8 -10.54 21.47 -1.10
N ASN A 9 -9.44 20.72 -1.19
CA ASN A 9 -9.40 19.47 -1.93
C ASN A 9 -9.96 18.32 -1.08
N LEU A 10 -11.27 18.09 -1.18
CA LEU A 10 -11.96 17.04 -0.42
C LEU A 10 -11.45 15.63 -0.73
N LEU A 11 -11.02 15.38 -1.97
CA LEU A 11 -10.47 14.09 -2.37
C LEU A 11 -9.17 13.79 -1.61
N GLU A 12 -8.26 14.75 -1.56
CA GLU A 12 -7.00 14.62 -0.83
C GLU A 12 -7.23 14.41 0.67
N MET A 13 -8.19 15.13 1.26
CA MET A 13 -8.56 14.96 2.66
C MET A 13 -9.12 13.57 2.95
N LEU A 14 -10.05 13.09 2.13
CA LEU A 14 -10.64 11.77 2.28
C LEU A 14 -9.61 10.66 2.08
N LEU A 15 -8.76 10.77 1.05
CA LEU A 15 -7.69 9.81 0.82
C LEU A 15 -6.71 9.78 2.01
N SER A 16 -6.28 10.95 2.50
CA SER A 16 -5.41 11.05 3.67
C SER A 16 -6.05 10.37 4.89
N HIS A 17 -7.33 10.65 5.15
CA HIS A 17 -8.04 10.07 6.28
C HIS A 17 -8.22 8.55 6.17
N SER A 18 -8.67 8.05 5.01
CA SER A 18 -8.84 6.61 4.76
C SER A 18 -7.52 5.86 4.85
N ASN A 19 -6.45 6.42 4.26
CA ASN A 19 -5.13 5.82 4.34
C ASN A 19 -4.60 5.78 5.78
N VAL A 20 -4.95 6.79 6.58
CA VAL A 20 -4.64 6.79 8.00
C VAL A 20 -5.36 5.62 8.70
N THR A 21 -6.66 5.51 8.50
CA THR A 21 -7.47 4.46 9.12
C THR A 21 -7.02 3.05 8.72
N ILE A 22 -6.84 2.80 7.42
CA ILE A 22 -6.39 1.51 6.88
C ILE A 22 -5.04 1.13 7.48
N ALA A 23 -4.05 2.01 7.38
CA ALA A 23 -2.71 1.69 7.89
C ALA A 23 -2.70 1.46 9.41
N ARG A 24 -3.60 2.09 10.18
CA ARG A 24 -3.69 1.84 11.62
C ARG A 24 -4.33 0.49 11.93
N ALA A 25 -5.31 0.07 11.14
CA ALA A 25 -5.94 -1.23 11.27
C ALA A 25 -5.00 -2.36 10.80
N THR A 26 -4.15 -2.08 9.80
CA THR A 26 -3.27 -3.07 9.20
C THR A 26 -1.91 -3.19 9.87
N PHE A 27 -1.32 -2.09 10.35
CA PHE A 27 0.07 -2.06 10.86
C PHE A 27 0.17 -1.47 12.29
N GLY A 28 -0.96 -1.29 12.98
CA GLY A 28 -0.99 -0.68 14.31
C GLY A 28 -0.56 0.81 14.32
N LYS A 29 0.12 1.24 15.40
CA LYS A 29 0.51 2.66 15.59
C LYS A 29 1.78 3.07 14.80
N GLY A 30 2.38 2.18 14.01
CA GLY A 30 3.60 2.43 13.25
C GLY A 30 3.42 3.48 12.13
N SER A 31 4.27 4.52 12.12
CA SER A 31 4.10 5.69 11.24
C SER A 31 4.99 5.70 10.00
N GLY A 32 6.10 4.94 10.00
CA GLY A 32 7.07 4.89 8.89
C GLY A 32 6.57 4.06 7.70
N GLN A 33 6.16 2.81 7.95
CA GLN A 33 5.72 1.89 6.91
C GLN A 33 4.43 2.32 6.20
N ARG A 34 3.55 3.04 6.93
CA ARG A 34 2.32 3.63 6.38
C ARG A 34 2.55 4.42 5.10
N LYS A 35 3.52 5.35 5.09
CA LYS A 35 3.70 6.28 3.97
C LYS A 35 4.24 5.56 2.74
N ARG A 36 5.17 4.61 2.95
CA ARG A 36 5.76 3.80 1.88
C ARG A 36 4.74 2.84 1.27
N PHE A 37 3.96 2.16 2.11
CA PHE A 37 2.87 1.30 1.66
C PHE A 37 1.85 2.05 0.79
N LEU A 38 1.42 3.23 1.25
CA LEU A 38 0.45 4.08 0.55
C LEU A 38 1.00 4.57 -0.80
N LEU A 39 2.28 4.95 -0.85
CA LEU A 39 2.96 5.34 -2.09
C LEU A 39 3.04 4.16 -3.07
N ALA A 40 3.41 2.97 -2.59
CA ALA A 40 3.45 1.76 -3.39
C ALA A 40 2.06 1.43 -3.95
N MET A 41 1.02 1.41 -3.09
CA MET A 41 -0.37 1.15 -3.49
C MET A 41 -0.89 2.14 -4.52
N LYS A 42 -0.57 3.44 -4.38
CA LYS A 42 -0.94 4.45 -5.37
C LYS A 42 -0.29 4.16 -6.73
N LYS A 43 1.00 3.82 -6.76
CA LYS A 43 1.68 3.43 -8.00
C LYS A 43 1.08 2.17 -8.61
N THR A 44 0.73 1.18 -7.79
CA THR A 44 0.03 -0.03 -8.24
C THR A 44 -1.28 0.32 -8.97
N LEU A 45 -2.11 1.19 -8.38
CA LEU A 45 -3.36 1.63 -9.01
C LEU A 45 -3.12 2.41 -10.32
N GLU A 46 -2.10 3.25 -10.38
CA GLU A 46 -1.71 3.95 -11.62
C GLU A 46 -1.29 2.97 -12.72
N TYR A 47 -0.55 1.92 -12.39
CA TYR A 47 -0.16 0.89 -13.34
C TYR A 47 -1.31 -0.03 -13.74
N LEU A 48 -2.17 -0.46 -12.81
CA LEU A 48 -3.35 -1.28 -13.09
C LEU A 48 -4.32 -0.57 -14.04
N SER A 49 -4.50 0.75 -13.85
CA SER A 49 -5.31 1.59 -14.75
C SER A 49 -4.74 1.62 -16.19
N ARG A 50 -3.40 1.57 -16.32
CA ARG A 50 -2.72 1.49 -17.64
C ARG A 50 -2.71 0.07 -18.23
N PHE A 51 -2.66 -0.95 -17.38
CA PHE A 51 -2.60 -2.37 -17.77
C PHE A 51 -3.85 -2.83 -18.53
N ASN A 52 -5.01 -2.27 -18.19
CA ASN A 52 -6.30 -2.54 -18.84
C ASN A 52 -6.23 -2.37 -20.39
N VAL A 53 -5.41 -1.44 -20.89
CA VAL A 53 -5.28 -1.20 -22.34
C VAL A 53 -4.44 -2.27 -23.06
N VAL A 54 -3.44 -2.86 -22.39
CA VAL A 54 -2.56 -3.89 -22.98
C VAL A 54 -3.22 -5.26 -22.92
N ASP A 55 -3.97 -5.55 -21.85
CA ASP A 55 -4.74 -6.80 -21.72
C ASP A 55 -5.90 -6.91 -22.70
N MET A 56 -6.53 -5.78 -23.06
CA MET A 56 -7.63 -5.75 -24.03
C MET A 56 -7.17 -6.06 -25.47
N PHE A 57 -5.87 -5.96 -25.77
CA PHE A 57 -5.32 -6.25 -27.10
C PHE A 57 -4.08 -7.15 -26.99
N PRO A 58 -4.25 -8.49 -26.91
CA PRO A 58 -3.15 -9.45 -26.75
C PRO A 58 -2.08 -9.38 -27.85
N SER A 59 -2.45 -8.91 -29.04
CA SER A 59 -1.56 -8.65 -30.19
C SER A 59 -0.66 -7.42 -30.02
N TRP A 60 -0.84 -6.63 -28.96
CA TRP A 60 0.00 -5.49 -28.55
C TRP A 60 0.90 -5.81 -27.35
N SER A 61 1.21 -7.09 -27.11
CA SER A 61 2.10 -7.53 -26.02
C SER A 61 3.47 -6.82 -26.01
N PHE A 62 3.98 -6.41 -27.17
CA PHE A 62 5.21 -5.61 -27.31
C PHE A 62 5.08 -4.19 -26.72
N VAL A 63 3.86 -3.66 -26.58
CA VAL A 63 3.58 -2.34 -25.98
C VAL A 63 3.89 -2.36 -24.49
N GLY A 64 3.66 -3.47 -23.79
CA GLY A 64 4.06 -3.63 -22.38
C GLY A 64 5.58 -3.57 -22.17
N GLU A 65 6.36 -4.03 -23.16
CA GLU A 65 7.82 -3.96 -23.17
C GLU A 65 8.34 -2.57 -23.57
N ILE A 66 7.78 -1.95 -24.60
CA ILE A 66 8.20 -0.62 -25.08
C ILE A 66 7.77 0.51 -24.14
N SER A 67 6.61 0.39 -23.48
CA SER A 67 6.08 1.44 -22.59
C SER A 67 6.77 1.51 -21.24
N GLY A 68 7.69 0.60 -20.93
CA GLY A 68 8.30 0.49 -19.60
C GLY A 68 7.31 0.05 -18.51
N LEU A 69 6.09 -0.35 -18.90
CA LEU A 69 5.03 -0.78 -17.98
C LEU A 69 5.45 -2.01 -17.19
N ARG A 70 6.04 -3.02 -17.86
CA ARG A 70 6.53 -4.24 -17.18
C ARG A 70 7.59 -3.90 -16.14
N HIS A 71 8.57 -3.08 -16.51
CA HIS A 71 9.64 -2.68 -15.60
C HIS A 71 9.13 -1.82 -14.44
N GLY A 72 8.20 -0.90 -14.68
CA GLY A 72 7.57 -0.10 -13.63
C GLY A 72 6.76 -0.95 -12.66
N MET A 73 6.02 -1.94 -13.18
CA MET A 73 5.24 -2.87 -12.36
C MET A 73 6.15 -3.77 -11.52
N GLU A 74 7.25 -4.29 -12.08
CA GLU A 74 8.28 -5.03 -11.33
C GLU A 74 8.90 -4.20 -10.21
N GLN A 75 9.19 -2.91 -10.44
CA GLN A 75 9.71 -2.02 -9.40
C GLN A 75 8.69 -1.79 -8.27
N VAL A 76 7.41 -1.61 -8.62
CA VAL A 76 6.35 -1.45 -7.61
C VAL A 76 6.12 -2.72 -6.83
N HIS A 77 6.16 -3.89 -7.49
CA HIS A 77 6.13 -5.18 -6.81
C HIS A 77 7.27 -5.30 -5.80
N LYS A 78 8.50 -4.98 -6.19
CA LYS A 78 9.66 -5.00 -5.28
C LYS A 78 9.51 -4.06 -4.09
N GLU A 79 9.01 -2.85 -4.31
CA GLU A 79 8.76 -1.89 -3.22
C GLU A 79 7.69 -2.42 -2.26
N MET A 80 6.61 -3.00 -2.80
CA MET A 80 5.52 -3.56 -2.00
C MET A 80 5.97 -4.78 -1.19
N ASP A 81 6.73 -5.69 -1.81
CA ASP A 81 7.35 -6.83 -1.12
C ASP A 81 8.32 -6.36 -0.02
N GLY A 82 9.13 -5.34 -0.29
CA GLY A 82 10.04 -4.77 0.71
C GLY A 82 9.30 -4.20 1.92
N VAL A 83 8.22 -3.43 1.68
CA VAL A 83 7.38 -2.90 2.76
C VAL A 83 6.74 -4.02 3.57
N LEU A 84 6.18 -5.04 2.91
CA LEU A 84 5.56 -6.19 3.59
C LEU A 84 6.58 -7.00 4.40
N ASN A 85 7.80 -7.23 3.88
CA ASN A 85 8.85 -7.92 4.62
C ASN A 85 9.27 -7.15 5.87
N GLU A 86 9.47 -5.84 5.77
CA GLU A 86 9.81 -5.01 6.95
C GLU A 86 8.70 -5.08 8.02
N ILE A 87 7.44 -5.19 7.61
CA ILE A 87 6.31 -5.34 8.53
C ILE A 87 6.33 -6.72 9.22
N ILE A 88 6.59 -7.79 8.47
CA ILE A 88 6.67 -9.16 9.01
C ILE A 88 7.84 -9.26 10.02
N GLU A 89 9.00 -8.68 9.69
CA GLU A 89 10.16 -8.62 10.58
C GLU A 89 9.85 -7.84 11.88
N GLU A 90 9.07 -6.75 11.80
CA GLU A 90 8.65 -5.98 12.97
C GLU A 90 7.70 -6.77 13.90
N ASP A 91 6.81 -7.60 13.34
CA ASP A 91 5.93 -8.49 14.10
C ASP A 91 6.71 -9.62 14.80
N GLU A 92 7.66 -10.27 14.12
CA GLU A 92 8.51 -11.29 14.74
C GLU A 92 9.29 -10.75 15.96
N GLY A 93 9.69 -9.48 15.91
CA GLY A 93 10.30 -8.79 17.04
C GLY A 93 9.36 -8.50 18.22
N LYS A 94 8.08 -8.18 17.96
CA LYS A 94 7.06 -7.87 18.98
C LYS A 94 6.63 -9.08 19.80
N LYS A 95 6.62 -10.27 19.20
CA LYS A 95 6.30 -11.54 19.90
C LYS A 95 7.25 -11.89 21.04
N LEU A 96 8.42 -11.24 21.13
CA LEU A 96 9.37 -11.44 22.22
C LEU A 96 9.01 -10.67 23.50
N ASP A 97 8.14 -9.66 23.44
CA ASP A 97 7.91 -8.70 24.54
C ASP A 97 6.55 -8.84 25.27
N GLY A 98 5.75 -9.86 24.92
CA GLY A 98 4.74 -10.41 25.82
C GLY A 98 3.54 -9.53 26.21
N ASP A 99 2.99 -8.71 25.30
CA ASP A 99 1.69 -8.04 25.52
C ASP A 99 0.70 -8.30 24.37
N ASP A 100 -0.28 -9.15 24.65
CA ASP A 100 -1.27 -9.76 23.74
C ASP A 100 -2.51 -8.88 23.48
N MET A 101 -2.45 -7.58 23.80
CA MET A 101 -3.66 -6.74 23.83
C MET A 101 -3.91 -5.88 22.59
N ASN A 102 -3.06 -5.94 21.56
CA ASN A 102 -3.26 -5.13 20.35
C ASN A 102 -2.82 -5.84 19.06
N GLU A 103 -3.40 -7.03 18.79
CA GLU A 103 -3.27 -7.71 17.49
C GLU A 103 -3.78 -6.80 16.36
N ASP A 104 -2.96 -6.55 15.36
CA ASP A 104 -3.37 -5.92 14.10
C ASP A 104 -3.69 -6.96 13.01
N LEU A 105 -4.14 -6.51 11.84
CA LEU A 105 -4.52 -7.41 10.75
C LEU A 105 -3.35 -8.32 10.32
N VAL A 106 -2.12 -7.81 10.33
CA VAL A 106 -0.94 -8.59 9.93
C VAL A 106 -0.67 -9.68 10.95
N ASP A 107 -0.77 -9.37 12.24
CA ASP A 107 -0.57 -10.34 13.32
C ASP A 107 -1.55 -11.52 13.18
N VAL A 108 -2.82 -11.22 12.89
CA VAL A 108 -3.87 -12.23 12.67
C VAL A 108 -3.57 -13.09 11.44
N LEU A 109 -3.18 -12.48 10.32
CA LEU A 109 -2.85 -13.21 9.09
C LEU A 109 -1.63 -14.13 9.28
N LEU A 110 -0.58 -13.64 9.94
CA LEU A 110 0.62 -14.43 10.24
C LEU A 110 0.32 -15.59 11.19
N ARG A 111 -0.55 -15.38 12.20
CA ARG A 111 -1.00 -16.45 13.10
C ARG A 111 -1.69 -17.58 12.33
N ILE A 112 -2.55 -17.25 11.36
CA ILE A 112 -3.25 -18.24 10.54
C ILE A 112 -2.27 -18.99 9.63
N MET A 113 -1.31 -18.31 9.01
CA MET A 113 -0.37 -18.94 8.07
C MET A 113 0.66 -19.85 8.72
N ARG A 114 1.02 -19.61 9.99
CA ARG A 114 2.02 -20.42 10.72
C ARG A 114 1.43 -21.70 11.31
N ASN A 115 0.11 -21.86 11.30
CA ASN A 115 -0.63 -22.97 11.89
C ASN A 115 -1.13 -23.93 10.81
#